data_AF-M5G1M8-F1
#
_entry.id   AF-M5G1M8-F1
#
_cell.length_a   1.000
_cell.length_b   1.000
_cell.length_c   1.000
_cell.angle_alpha   90.00
_cell.angle_beta   90.00
_cell.angle_gamma   90.00
#
_symmetry.space_group_name_H-M   'P 1'
#
loop_
_entity.id
_entity.type
_entity.pdbx_description
1 polymer ?
#
loop_
_entity_poly.entity_id
_entity_poly.type
_entity_poly.pdbx_seq_one_letter_code
_entity_poly.pdbx_strand_id
1 'polypeptide(L)'
;MREKVMTSTSGEDVMGVVDDLMRHFGTKEGYDLFPDVLPALQALKSLPNPPHLALVSNTDSRMHTVLSSLGVAHFLEPAILSSEVGFEKPDQRVWEEAVRRTGLEGLDWEGRGGVLHVGDELAADYWGAKKAGLEALLVRRHGEYSDGSRREATEDLDGVDVVPDFGGVVDYVRKRNNP
;
A
#
# COMPACT_ATOMS: atom_id res chain seq x y z
N MET A 1 -2.32 -2.70 5.77
CA MET A 1 -2.56 -3.78 6.77
C MET A 1 -1.51 -3.67 7.85
N ARG A 2 -1.67 -4.38 8.96
CA ARG A 2 -0.69 -4.47 10.05
C ARG A 2 -0.34 -5.92 10.33
N GLU A 3 0.88 -6.17 10.77
CA GLU A 3 1.33 -7.49 11.23
C GLU A 3 0.82 -7.79 12.64
N LYS A 4 0.52 -9.05 12.91
CA LYS A 4 0.15 -9.58 14.24
C LYS A 4 1.41 -10.01 14.98
N VAL A 5 1.45 -9.75 16.28
CA VAL A 5 2.53 -10.26 17.15
C VAL A 5 2.31 -11.76 17.35
N MET A 6 3.28 -12.57 16.92
CA MET A 6 3.26 -14.02 17.12
C MET A 6 3.64 -14.34 18.58
N THR A 7 2.74 -14.96 19.34
CA THR A 7 3.03 -15.46 20.69
C THR A 7 3.58 -16.88 20.61
N SER A 8 4.80 -17.11 21.09
CA SER A 8 5.49 -18.41 20.99
C SER A 8 4.75 -19.56 21.69
N THR A 9 4.72 -20.73 21.07
CA THR A 9 4.34 -21.99 21.74
C THR A 9 5.61 -22.85 21.84
N SER A 10 5.91 -23.39 23.01
CA SER A 10 7.18 -24.07 23.32
C SER A 10 7.25 -25.51 22.80
N GLY A 11 8.37 -25.86 22.13
CA GLY A 11 8.91 -27.22 21.93
C GLY A 11 8.84 -27.69 20.47
N GLU A 12 9.96 -27.76 19.75
CA GLU A 12 9.94 -27.83 18.27
C GLU A 12 10.77 -28.94 17.58
N ASP A 13 10.10 -29.58 16.60
CA ASP A 13 10.66 -30.19 15.39
C ASP A 13 10.76 -29.10 14.30
N VAL A 14 11.99 -28.79 13.88
CA VAL A 14 12.36 -27.61 13.09
C VAL A 14 11.59 -27.47 11.77
N MET A 15 11.19 -28.58 11.13
CA MET A 15 10.46 -28.53 9.86
C MET A 15 9.01 -28.05 10.02
N GLY A 16 8.34 -28.43 11.12
CA GLY A 16 6.98 -27.98 11.40
C GLY A 16 6.90 -26.48 11.67
N VAL A 17 7.95 -25.92 12.27
CA VAL A 17 8.09 -24.49 12.57
C VAL A 17 8.16 -23.66 11.31
N VAL A 18 8.93 -24.11 10.31
CA VAL A 18 9.08 -23.41 9.03
C VAL A 18 7.74 -23.37 8.31
N ASP A 19 7.03 -24.49 8.24
CA ASP A 19 5.72 -24.55 7.58
C ASP A 19 4.67 -23.67 8.29
N ASP A 20 4.67 -23.66 9.63
CA ASP A 20 3.77 -22.81 10.41
C ASP A 20 4.09 -21.31 10.28
N LEU A 21 5.37 -20.93 10.27
CA LEU A 21 5.78 -19.54 10.00
C LEU A 21 5.38 -19.12 8.59
N MET A 22 5.61 -19.97 7.59
CA MET A 22 5.25 -19.70 6.20
C MET A 22 3.75 -19.53 6.01
N ARG A 23 2.93 -20.33 6.70
CA ARG A 23 1.46 -20.20 6.70
C ARG A 23 1.00 -18.95 7.45
N HIS A 24 1.58 -18.65 8.61
CA HIS A 24 1.22 -17.50 9.42
C HIS A 24 1.47 -16.18 8.68
N PHE A 25 2.69 -15.97 8.17
CA PHE A 25 3.06 -14.80 7.39
C PHE A 25 2.60 -14.84 5.92
N GLY A 26 1.99 -15.95 5.49
CA GLY A 26 1.40 -16.09 4.16
C GLY A 26 -0.11 -15.82 4.10
N THR A 27 -0.77 -15.56 5.24
CA THR A 27 -2.24 -15.44 5.31
C THR A 27 -2.68 -14.38 6.32
N LYS A 28 -4.00 -14.15 6.43
CA LYS A 28 -4.65 -13.32 7.47
C LYS A 28 -4.30 -13.71 8.91
N GLU A 29 -3.68 -14.86 9.12
CA GLU A 29 -3.24 -15.27 10.46
C GLU A 29 -2.14 -14.35 11.00
N GLY A 30 -1.26 -13.85 10.12
CA GLY A 30 -0.21 -12.89 10.46
C GLY A 30 -0.58 -11.43 10.23
N TYR A 31 -1.75 -11.13 9.65
CA TYR A 31 -2.13 -9.76 9.27
C TYR A 31 -3.57 -9.40 9.64
N ASP A 32 -3.79 -8.13 9.99
CA ASP A 32 -5.12 -7.50 10.03
C ASP A 32 -5.19 -6.32 9.07
N LEU A 33 -6.37 -6.08 8.49
CA LEU A 33 -6.66 -4.78 7.89
C LEU A 33 -6.83 -3.75 9.00
N PHE A 34 -6.37 -2.52 8.75
CA PHE A 34 -6.82 -1.42 9.59
C PHE A 34 -8.33 -1.21 9.38
N PRO A 35 -9.10 -0.83 10.43
CA PRO A 35 -10.56 -0.74 10.35
C PRO A 35 -11.09 0.19 9.24
N ASP A 36 -10.31 1.17 8.83
CA ASP A 36 -10.62 2.17 7.80
C ASP A 36 -10.36 1.67 6.36
N VAL A 37 -9.59 0.60 6.16
CA VAL A 37 -9.16 0.17 4.81
C VAL A 37 -10.34 -0.29 3.96
N LEU A 38 -11.13 -1.26 4.46
CA LEU A 38 -12.24 -1.81 3.68
C LEU A 38 -13.33 -0.75 3.39
N PRO A 39 -13.77 0.07 4.38
CA PRO A 39 -14.68 1.19 4.12
C PRO A 39 -14.15 2.16 3.07
N ALA A 40 -12.86 2.49 3.10
CA ALA A 40 -12.27 3.41 2.13
C ALA A 40 -12.22 2.83 0.70
N LEU A 41 -11.81 1.57 0.55
CA LEU A 41 -11.82 0.88 -0.76
C LEU A 41 -13.24 0.84 -1.36
N GLN A 42 -14.24 0.54 -0.53
CA GLN A 42 -15.65 0.57 -0.93
C GLN A 42 -16.13 1.97 -1.32
N ALA A 43 -15.75 2.99 -0.55
CA ALA A 43 -16.11 4.37 -0.82
C ALA A 43 -15.48 4.90 -2.13
N LEU A 44 -14.21 4.57 -2.39
CA LEU A 44 -13.52 4.90 -3.65
C LEU A 44 -14.19 4.23 -4.86
N LYS A 45 -14.54 2.95 -4.74
CA LYS A 45 -15.28 2.22 -5.80
C LYS A 45 -16.69 2.76 -6.05
N SER A 46 -17.30 3.40 -5.05
CA SER A 46 -18.65 3.96 -5.14
C SER A 46 -18.70 5.41 -5.64
N LEU A 47 -17.56 6.01 -5.97
CA LEU A 47 -17.53 7.34 -6.58
C LEU A 47 -18.15 7.32 -7.98
N PRO A 48 -18.72 8.45 -8.48
CA PRO A 48 -19.27 8.52 -9.84
C PRO A 48 -18.25 8.15 -10.94
N ASN A 49 -16.99 8.54 -10.73
CA ASN A 49 -15.84 8.17 -11.56
C ASN A 49 -14.82 7.46 -10.66
N PRO A 50 -15.00 6.17 -10.38
CA PRO A 50 -14.16 5.46 -9.42
C PRO A 50 -12.74 5.28 -10.01
N PRO A 51 -11.69 5.53 -9.22
CA PRO A 51 -10.33 5.29 -9.69
C PRO A 51 -10.09 3.79 -9.89
N HIS A 52 -9.18 3.48 -10.82
CA HIS A 52 -8.56 2.17 -10.86
C HIS A 52 -7.63 2.04 -9.65
N LEU A 53 -7.76 0.95 -8.89
CA LEU A 53 -6.98 0.74 -7.68
C LEU A 53 -6.03 -0.44 -7.92
N ALA A 54 -4.74 -0.20 -7.67
CA ALA A 54 -3.65 -1.16 -7.84
C ALA A 54 -2.78 -1.17 -6.58
N LEU A 55 -2.01 -2.24 -6.39
CA LEU A 55 -1.03 -2.33 -5.31
C LEU A 55 0.39 -2.24 -5.85
N VAL A 56 1.25 -1.46 -5.21
CA VAL A 56 2.71 -1.47 -5.41
C VAL A 56 3.40 -1.72 -4.07
N SER A 57 4.09 -2.86 -3.93
CA SER A 57 4.61 -3.30 -2.64
C SER A 57 6.02 -3.90 -2.72
N ASN A 58 6.89 -3.50 -1.80
CA ASN A 58 8.22 -4.09 -1.59
C ASN A 58 8.09 -5.40 -0.80
N THR A 59 7.42 -6.39 -1.40
CA THR A 59 7.12 -7.69 -0.78
C THR A 59 7.27 -8.84 -1.76
N ASP A 60 7.18 -10.06 -1.23
CA ASP A 60 7.20 -11.30 -1.99
C ASP A 60 5.80 -11.77 -2.43
N SER A 61 5.75 -12.81 -3.28
CA SER A 61 4.53 -13.34 -3.89
C SER A 61 3.46 -13.84 -2.90
N ARG A 62 3.81 -14.11 -1.63
CA ARG A 62 2.84 -14.47 -0.59
C ARG A 62 1.80 -13.37 -0.36
N MET A 63 2.12 -12.14 -0.74
CA MET A 63 1.19 -11.02 -0.64
C MET A 63 -0.15 -11.28 -1.35
N HIS A 64 -0.14 -11.99 -2.48
CA HIS A 64 -1.38 -12.39 -3.17
C HIS A 64 -2.30 -13.23 -2.28
N THR A 65 -1.73 -14.19 -1.54
CA THR A 65 -2.46 -15.04 -0.60
C THR A 65 -2.95 -14.24 0.60
N VAL A 66 -2.12 -13.33 1.14
CA VAL A 66 -2.51 -12.43 2.24
C VAL A 66 -3.72 -11.59 1.83
N LEU A 67 -3.66 -10.86 0.71
CA LEU A 67 -4.77 -10.01 0.24
C LEU A 67 -6.05 -10.81 -0.05
N SER A 68 -5.90 -12.01 -0.62
CA SER A 68 -7.03 -12.91 -0.89
C SER A 68 -7.69 -13.36 0.40
N SER A 69 -6.89 -13.77 1.39
CA SER A 69 -7.37 -14.21 2.70
C SER A 69 -8.00 -13.09 3.53
N LEU A 70 -7.54 -11.84 3.33
CA LEU A 70 -8.13 -10.62 3.90
C LEU A 70 -9.35 -10.13 3.11
N GLY A 71 -9.68 -10.75 1.97
CA GLY A 71 -10.84 -10.41 1.17
C GLY A 71 -10.73 -9.08 0.43
N VAL A 72 -9.52 -8.58 0.16
CA VAL A 72 -9.30 -7.28 -0.50
C VAL A 72 -8.58 -7.36 -1.84
N ALA A 73 -8.10 -8.54 -2.25
CA ALA A 73 -7.37 -8.72 -3.51
C ALA A 73 -8.11 -8.11 -4.71
N HIS A 74 -9.41 -8.37 -4.85
CA HIS A 74 -10.25 -7.89 -5.94
C HIS A 74 -10.41 -6.36 -6.03
N PHE A 75 -10.05 -5.62 -4.97
CA PHE A 75 -10.00 -4.16 -5.05
C PHE A 75 -8.68 -3.66 -5.66
N LEU A 76 -7.59 -4.42 -5.53
CA LEU A 76 -6.21 -3.98 -5.74
C LEU A 76 -5.55 -4.74 -6.89
N GLU A 77 -6.14 -4.65 -8.07
CA GLU A 77 -5.67 -5.34 -9.27
C GLU A 77 -5.26 -4.31 -10.34
N PRO A 78 -4.05 -4.38 -10.91
CA PRO A 78 -3.00 -5.37 -10.64
C PRO A 78 -2.30 -5.13 -9.30
N ALA A 79 -1.72 -6.21 -8.75
CA ALA A 79 -0.71 -6.13 -7.71
C ALA A 79 0.68 -6.23 -8.35
N ILE A 80 1.54 -5.26 -8.04
CA ILE A 80 2.93 -5.12 -8.49
C ILE A 80 3.82 -5.37 -7.27
N LEU A 81 4.44 -6.54 -7.21
CA LEU A 81 5.28 -6.96 -6.09
C LEU A 81 6.75 -6.93 -6.51
N SER A 82 7.61 -6.33 -5.69
CA SER A 82 9.05 -6.17 -6.00
C SER A 82 9.75 -7.49 -6.37
N SER A 83 9.37 -8.60 -5.71
CA SER A 83 9.87 -9.93 -6.00
C SER A 83 9.54 -10.45 -7.41
N GLU A 84 8.43 -10.00 -8.00
CA GLU A 84 7.95 -10.46 -9.31
C GLU A 84 8.52 -9.61 -10.45
N VAL A 85 8.81 -8.34 -10.17
CA VAL A 85 9.28 -7.37 -11.17
C VAL A 85 10.78 -7.13 -11.13
N GLY A 86 11.45 -7.48 -10.02
CA GLY A 86 12.90 -7.40 -9.85
C GLY A 86 13.43 -6.02 -9.46
N PHE A 87 12.56 -5.09 -9.08
CA PHE A 87 12.89 -3.76 -8.57
C PHE A 87 11.90 -3.35 -7.48
N GLU A 88 12.36 -2.53 -6.55
CA GLU A 88 11.60 -2.09 -5.37
C GLU A 88 11.49 -0.56 -5.32
N LYS A 89 10.46 -0.03 -4.66
CA LYS A 89 10.37 1.40 -4.35
C LYS A 89 11.61 1.81 -3.54
N PRO A 90 12.27 2.94 -3.81
CA PRO A 90 11.83 4.04 -4.69
C PRO A 90 12.31 3.98 -6.15
N ASP A 91 12.85 2.85 -6.64
CA ASP A 91 13.38 2.74 -8.00
C ASP A 91 12.33 3.13 -9.05
N GLN A 92 12.72 3.97 -10.02
CA GLN A 92 11.81 4.51 -11.02
C GLN A 92 11.04 3.42 -11.78
N ARG A 93 11.69 2.29 -12.03
CA ARG A 93 11.14 1.17 -12.83
C ARG A 93 9.89 0.56 -12.20
N VAL A 94 9.73 0.64 -10.88
CA VAL A 94 8.52 0.11 -10.20
C VAL A 94 7.27 0.90 -10.56
N TRP A 95 7.43 2.22 -10.73
CA TRP A 95 6.35 3.12 -11.08
C TRP A 95 5.99 2.99 -12.56
N GLU A 96 7.00 2.88 -13.42
CA GLU A 96 6.82 2.62 -14.86
C GLU A 96 6.06 1.31 -15.08
N GLU A 97 6.41 0.25 -14.36
CA GLU A 97 5.72 -1.03 -14.45
C GLU A 97 4.28 -0.96 -13.91
N ALA A 98 4.04 -0.19 -12.84
CA ALA A 98 2.69 0.05 -12.33
C ALA A 98 1.81 0.79 -13.36
N VAL A 99 2.34 1.84 -13.99
CA VAL A 99 1.69 2.59 -15.08
C VAL A 99 1.40 1.69 -16.26
N ARG A 100 2.35 0.84 -16.65
CA ARG A 100 2.19 -0.13 -17.73
C ARG A 100 1.10 -1.14 -17.45
N ARG A 101 1.14 -1.80 -16.29
CA ARG A 101 0.16 -2.86 -15.95
C ARG A 101 -1.25 -2.33 -15.72
N THR A 102 -1.38 -1.05 -15.38
CA THR A 102 -2.68 -0.37 -15.26
C THR A 102 -3.20 0.18 -16.59
N GLY A 103 -2.42 0.06 -17.68
CA GLY A 103 -2.81 0.52 -19.02
C GLY A 103 -2.81 2.05 -19.17
N LEU A 104 -2.05 2.75 -18.33
CA LEU A 104 -2.05 4.21 -18.27
C LEU A 104 -0.93 4.85 -19.10
N GLU A 105 -0.09 4.07 -19.79
CA GLU A 105 1.10 4.54 -20.55
C GLU A 105 0.84 5.66 -21.57
N GLY A 106 -0.38 5.77 -22.07
CA GLY A 106 -0.80 6.77 -23.06
C GLY A 106 -1.59 7.95 -22.50
N LEU A 107 -1.79 8.03 -21.18
CA LEU A 107 -2.46 9.17 -20.59
C LEU A 107 -1.51 10.37 -20.57
N ASP A 108 -2.00 11.52 -20.98
CA ASP A 108 -1.27 12.77 -20.82
C ASP A 108 -1.29 13.17 -19.34
N TRP A 109 -0.14 13.01 -18.70
CA TRP A 109 0.09 13.37 -17.30
C TRP A 109 0.32 14.88 -17.14
N GLU A 110 0.57 15.61 -18.23
CA GLU A 110 0.88 17.03 -18.20
C GLU A 110 -0.37 17.84 -17.84
N GLY A 111 -0.38 18.32 -16.59
CA GLY A 111 -1.28 19.37 -16.12
C GLY A 111 -2.52 18.90 -15.36
N ARG A 112 -2.83 17.61 -15.31
CA ARG A 112 -3.99 17.10 -14.53
C ARG A 112 -3.80 15.83 -13.73
N GLY A 113 -2.64 15.17 -13.75
CA GLY A 113 -2.29 14.08 -12.82
C GLY A 113 -3.34 12.95 -12.71
N GLY A 114 -3.04 11.80 -13.33
CA GLY A 114 -3.95 10.67 -13.37
C GLY A 114 -3.69 9.59 -12.31
N VAL A 115 -2.51 9.60 -11.67
CA VAL A 115 -2.09 8.55 -10.74
C VAL A 115 -1.60 9.17 -9.45
N LEU A 116 -2.23 8.72 -8.37
CA LEU A 116 -1.89 9.03 -7.00
C LEU A 116 -1.37 7.77 -6.33
N HIS A 117 -0.12 7.79 -5.89
CA HIS A 117 0.39 6.77 -4.99
C HIS A 117 0.03 7.12 -3.54
N VAL A 118 -0.41 6.12 -2.78
CA VAL A 118 -0.73 6.28 -1.36
C VAL A 118 0.07 5.24 -0.59
N GLY A 119 0.95 5.72 0.28
CA GLY A 119 1.83 4.85 1.05
C GLY A 119 2.21 5.48 2.39
N ASP A 120 3.07 4.80 3.13
CA ASP A 120 3.38 5.15 4.51
C ASP A 120 4.90 5.29 4.76
N GLU A 121 5.73 5.09 3.75
CA GLU A 121 7.17 5.39 3.78
C GLU A 121 7.50 6.68 3.05
N LEU A 122 8.10 7.66 3.73
CA LEU A 122 8.38 8.97 3.14
C LEU A 122 9.34 8.86 1.96
N ALA A 123 10.44 8.11 2.12
CA ALA A 123 11.44 7.93 1.07
C ALA A 123 10.95 7.03 -0.07
N ALA A 124 10.45 5.83 0.28
CA ALA A 124 10.07 4.82 -0.71
C ALA A 124 8.76 5.17 -1.42
N ASP A 125 7.72 5.55 -0.69
CA ASP A 125 6.40 5.82 -1.27
C ASP A 125 6.26 7.26 -1.75
N TYR A 126 6.41 8.24 -0.86
CA TYR A 126 6.10 9.62 -1.20
C TYR A 126 7.11 10.20 -2.19
N TRP A 127 8.39 10.27 -1.79
CA TRP A 127 9.42 10.82 -2.66
C TRP A 127 9.71 9.94 -3.88
N GLY A 128 9.59 8.62 -3.76
CA GLY A 128 9.71 7.70 -4.88
C GLY A 128 8.70 8.02 -5.99
N ALA A 129 7.42 8.10 -5.63
CA ALA A 129 6.35 8.42 -6.57
C ALA A 129 6.49 9.84 -7.15
N LYS A 130 6.76 10.85 -6.31
CA LYS A 130 6.96 12.24 -6.76
C LYS A 130 8.10 12.38 -7.76
N LYS A 131 9.24 11.70 -7.54
CA LYS A 131 10.39 11.71 -8.44
C LYS A 131 10.09 11.03 -9.79
N ALA A 132 9.20 10.03 -9.78
CA ALA A 132 8.71 9.38 -10.98
C ALA A 132 7.63 10.19 -11.73
N GLY A 133 7.29 11.40 -11.25
CA GLY A 133 6.28 12.26 -11.87
C GLY A 133 4.84 11.95 -11.46
N LEU A 134 4.63 11.07 -10.48
CA LEU A 134 3.32 10.75 -9.93
C LEU A 134 2.93 11.73 -8.82
N GLU A 135 1.66 11.74 -8.45
CA GLU A 135 1.23 12.32 -7.19
C GLU A 135 1.45 11.35 -6.04
N ALA A 136 1.53 11.89 -4.83
CA ALA A 136 1.69 11.10 -3.64
C ALA A 136 0.89 11.66 -2.47
N LEU A 137 0.32 10.77 -1.66
CA LEU A 137 -0.14 11.05 -0.31
C LEU A 137 0.60 10.13 0.67
N LEU A 138 1.04 10.72 1.78
CA LEU A 138 1.67 9.99 2.86
C LEU A 138 0.65 9.73 3.98
N VAL A 139 0.44 8.47 4.33
CA VAL A 139 -0.42 8.08 5.44
C VAL A 139 0.40 8.10 6.74
N ARG A 140 -0.04 8.88 7.73
CA ARG A 140 0.54 8.95 9.07
C ARG A 140 -0.55 8.73 10.11
N ARG A 141 -0.73 7.47 10.53
CA ARG A 141 -1.72 7.08 11.55
C ARG A 141 -1.31 7.63 12.92
N HIS A 142 -2.29 7.97 13.76
CA HIS A 142 -2.08 8.39 15.14
C HIS A 142 -2.23 7.19 16.12
N GLY A 143 -1.57 7.23 17.30
CA GLY A 143 -1.80 6.29 18.42
C GLY A 143 -0.88 5.06 18.44
N GLU A 144 -1.32 3.92 18.99
CA GLU A 144 -0.53 2.65 18.97
C GLU A 144 -0.25 2.12 17.55
N TYR A 145 -0.85 2.75 16.55
CA TYR A 145 -0.63 2.50 15.12
C TYR A 145 0.33 3.51 14.48
N SER A 146 0.78 4.52 15.25
CA SER A 146 1.71 5.56 14.79
C SER A 146 3.16 5.16 14.90
N ASP A 147 3.52 4.22 15.77
CA ASP A 147 4.87 3.67 15.80
C ASP A 147 4.87 2.28 16.44
N GLY A 148 5.69 1.40 15.88
CA GLY A 148 5.90 0.03 16.34
C GLY A 148 6.98 -0.65 15.51
N SER A 149 7.13 -0.21 14.26
CA SER A 149 8.35 -0.28 13.47
C SER A 149 8.83 1.16 13.25
N ARG A 150 10.08 1.47 13.62
CA ARG A 150 10.66 2.82 13.53
C ARG A 150 10.36 3.50 12.17
N ARG A 151 9.56 4.56 12.20
CA ARG A 151 9.54 5.66 11.24
C ARG A 151 9.60 6.92 12.08
N GLU A 152 10.82 7.40 12.27
CA GLU A 152 11.15 8.31 13.37
C GLU A 152 10.28 9.58 13.35
N ALA A 153 9.94 10.06 14.54
CA ALA A 153 9.37 11.39 14.78
C ALA A 153 10.33 12.56 14.39
N THR A 154 11.26 12.31 13.48
CA THR A 154 12.33 13.19 13.00
C THR A 154 12.24 13.48 11.50
N GLU A 155 11.32 12.84 10.77
CA GLU A 155 11.12 13.10 9.35
C GLU A 155 10.60 14.53 9.12
N ASP A 156 11.28 15.29 8.25
CA ASP A 156 10.80 16.58 7.77
C ASP A 156 9.64 16.35 6.80
N LEU A 157 8.45 16.78 7.23
CA LEU A 157 7.21 16.68 6.46
C LEU A 157 6.82 18.03 5.84
N ASP A 158 7.71 19.03 5.85
CA ASP A 158 7.45 20.28 5.14
C ASP A 158 7.25 20.03 3.64
N GLY A 159 6.17 20.59 3.09
CA GLY A 159 5.76 20.36 1.70
C GLY A 159 5.29 18.93 1.38
N VAL A 160 5.03 18.08 2.37
CA VAL A 160 4.49 16.72 2.18
C VAL A 160 2.99 16.70 2.37
N ASP A 161 2.26 16.13 1.42
CA ASP A 161 0.81 15.93 1.53
C ASP A 161 0.52 14.71 2.44
N VAL A 162 0.07 14.98 3.67
CA VAL A 162 -0.16 13.96 4.71
C VAL A 162 -1.65 13.78 4.99
N VAL A 163 -2.07 12.52 5.14
CA VAL A 163 -3.41 12.15 5.62
C VAL A 163 -3.29 11.17 6.81
N PRO A 164 -4.22 11.22 7.78
CA PRO A 164 -4.10 10.41 8.99
C PRO A 164 -4.47 8.94 8.76
N ASP A 165 -5.29 8.65 7.76
CA ASP A 165 -5.87 7.33 7.48
C ASP A 165 -6.41 7.26 6.05
N PHE A 166 -7.02 6.13 5.67
CA PHE A 166 -7.63 5.99 4.35
C PHE A 166 -8.94 6.77 4.20
N GLY A 167 -9.57 7.22 5.28
CA GLY A 167 -10.70 8.16 5.21
C GLY A 167 -10.24 9.49 4.61
N GLY A 168 -9.11 10.02 5.09
CA GLY A 168 -8.48 11.21 4.52
C GLY A 168 -8.10 11.05 3.04
N VAL A 169 -7.71 9.85 2.61
CA VAL A 169 -7.47 9.53 1.18
C VAL A 169 -8.76 9.69 0.37
N VAL A 170 -9.88 9.15 0.86
CA VAL A 170 -11.18 9.27 0.17
C VAL A 170 -11.58 10.73 0.02
N ASP A 171 -11.43 11.52 1.08
CA ASP A 171 -11.78 12.94 1.06
C ASP A 171 -10.89 13.75 0.10
N TYR A 172 -9.59 13.43 0.06
CA TYR A 172 -8.67 14.01 -0.91
C TYR A 172 -9.11 13.70 -2.35
N VAL A 173 -9.38 12.44 -2.68
CA VAL A 173 -9.79 12.02 -4.02
C VAL A 173 -11.12 12.66 -4.41
N ARG A 174 -12.08 12.76 -3.49
CA ARG A 174 -13.37 13.44 -3.74
C ARG A 174 -13.18 14.92 -4.07
N LYS A 175 -12.38 15.63 -3.28
CA LYS A 175 -12.10 17.05 -3.50
C LYS A 175 -11.35 17.27 -4.82
N ARG A 176 -10.37 16.42 -5.11
CA ARG A 176 -9.59 16.47 -6.35
C ARG A 176 -10.45 16.26 -7.60
N ASN A 177 -11.34 15.26 -7.56
CA ASN A 177 -12.15 14.87 -8.72
C ASN A 177 -13.41 15.72 -8.91
N ASN A 178 -13.71 16.63 -7.99
CA ASN A 178 -14.86 17.53 -8.05
C ASN A 178 -14.42 19.00 -7.81
N PRO A 179 -13.72 19.61 -8.79
CA PRO A 179 -13.13 20.93 -8.67
C PRO A 179 -14.14 22.09 -8.64
#